data_AF-A0A8T4QDB0-F1
#
_entry.id   AF-A0A8T4QDB0-F1
#
_cell.length_a   1.000
_cell.length_b   1.000
_cell.length_c   1.000
_cell.angle_alpha   90.00
_cell.angle_beta   90.00
_cell.angle_gamma   90.00
#
_symmetry.space_group_name_H-M   'P 1'
#
loop_
_entity.id
_entity.type
_entity.pdbx_description
1 polymer ?
#
loop_
_entity_poly.entity_id
_entity_poly.type
_entity_poly.pdbx_seq_one_letter_code
_entity_poly.pdbx_strand_id
1 'polypeptide(L)'
;MKAIFAFFLFLVLISSVSAIDCNMLDNKELCKQIQSSGLSQSDKDYLLSDIIADQKNFPAHDFVRDWNLQIDTSKRPIDVKIYNQKFIKNAWAKILTIMPSIKENNIIYHTSQGEVLSAFDYEVQLPTSTESGDCKTIYYLEENQAQLKVYVNNVYQDSGDLVKFITNKDANIKIVYDIKVKVKVKHYEKNRYCTRRENGKCVRHNSKCEYDYSESRTDTLRITDYLSGRYYNPQITANFQVTDKYADTIKGNLTAKDYTSLHLSFNNAELNKYGYAYSVEWTKDNIINVKADKEETIKLNNLVYDNNAVKVSNVDGCKLIAHNFFDKTIFPCNLNFKDVDLKLETDKLVYNIGETIKVKVEPSNQEFKVEYADQTFNVKGDLEIKSVYPHNKVSIEHNGRVYETIFHVRNNLALYVLFSLSVFVAINYVIVALLKKYWGVLA
;
A
#
# COMPACT_ATOMS: atom_id res chain seq x y z
N MET A 1 11.56 -29.62 -53.50
CA MET A 1 10.29 -29.27 -52.81
C MET A 1 10.21 -29.74 -51.34
N LYS A 2 11.03 -30.70 -50.86
CA LYS A 2 11.06 -31.12 -49.44
C LYS A 2 11.89 -30.22 -48.51
N ALA A 3 12.87 -29.47 -49.05
CA ALA A 3 13.72 -28.57 -48.26
C ALA A 3 13.05 -27.24 -47.87
N ILE A 4 12.10 -26.75 -48.67
CA ILE A 4 11.37 -25.50 -48.40
C ILE A 4 10.31 -25.71 -47.30
N PHE A 5 9.74 -26.91 -47.20
CA PHE A 5 8.79 -27.25 -46.14
C PHE A 5 9.47 -27.40 -44.76
N ALA A 6 10.71 -27.87 -44.72
CA ALA A 6 11.49 -27.94 -43.49
C ALA A 6 11.92 -26.55 -42.99
N PHE A 7 12.20 -25.60 -43.89
CA PHE A 7 12.53 -24.21 -43.53
C PHE A 7 11.30 -23.43 -43.03
N PHE A 8 10.12 -23.69 -43.59
CA PHE A 8 8.87 -23.09 -43.11
C PHE A 8 8.39 -23.69 -41.77
N LEU A 9 8.66 -24.98 -41.51
CA LEU A 9 8.35 -25.62 -40.23
C LEU A 9 9.30 -25.18 -39.10
N PHE A 10 10.54 -24.79 -39.43
CA PHE A 10 11.51 -24.28 -38.45
C PHE A 10 11.28 -22.80 -38.08
N LEU A 11 10.59 -22.04 -38.94
CA LEU A 11 10.19 -20.65 -38.68
C LEU A 11 8.97 -20.51 -37.75
N VAL A 12 8.19 -21.58 -37.52
CA VAL A 12 7.04 -21.57 -36.60
C VAL A 12 7.44 -21.95 -35.15
N LEU A 13 8.69 -22.38 -34.92
CA LEU A 13 9.17 -22.76 -33.59
C LEU A 13 9.98 -21.67 -32.87
N ILE A 14 10.07 -20.46 -33.43
CA ILE A 14 10.80 -19.33 -32.83
C ILE A 14 9.82 -18.29 -32.29
N SER A 15 9.17 -18.64 -31.19
CA SER A 15 8.65 -17.66 -30.21
C SER A 15 8.21 -18.40 -28.95
N SER A 16 9.16 -19.09 -28.31
CA SER A 16 9.03 -19.39 -26.88
C SER A 16 9.27 -18.11 -26.08
N VAL A 17 8.48 -17.07 -26.36
CA VAL A 17 8.22 -16.03 -25.36
C VAL A 17 7.42 -16.77 -24.30
N SER A 18 7.95 -16.86 -23.09
CA SER A 18 7.29 -17.51 -21.96
C SER A 18 5.84 -17.02 -21.89
N ALA A 19 4.90 -17.84 -22.38
CA ALA A 19 3.49 -17.50 -22.30
C ALA A 19 3.16 -17.41 -20.82
N ILE A 20 2.58 -16.29 -20.39
CA ILE A 20 2.13 -16.16 -19.00
C ILE A 20 1.22 -17.34 -18.68
N ASP A 21 1.45 -18.03 -17.58
CA ASP A 21 0.49 -19.04 -17.14
C ASP A 21 -0.80 -18.33 -16.70
N CYS A 22 -1.74 -18.17 -17.63
CA CYS A 22 -3.02 -17.54 -17.38
C CYS A 22 -3.81 -18.25 -16.27
N ASN A 23 -3.44 -19.46 -15.84
CA ASN A 23 -4.07 -20.13 -14.72
C ASN A 23 -3.80 -19.45 -13.38
N MET A 24 -2.75 -18.63 -13.29
CA MET A 24 -2.39 -17.83 -12.12
C MET A 24 -3.21 -16.55 -11.97
N LEU A 25 -4.06 -16.22 -12.96
CA LEU A 25 -4.88 -15.00 -12.96
C LEU A 25 -6.36 -15.34 -12.75
N ASP A 26 -7.08 -14.42 -12.14
CA ASP A 26 -8.54 -14.54 -11.97
C ASP A 26 -9.25 -14.47 -13.33
N ASN A 27 -8.79 -13.60 -14.24
CA ASN A 27 -9.35 -13.42 -15.58
C ASN A 27 -8.62 -14.26 -16.65
N LYS A 28 -8.66 -15.59 -16.48
CA LYS A 28 -7.93 -16.57 -17.32
C LYS A 28 -8.20 -16.43 -18.81
N GLU A 29 -9.45 -16.21 -19.17
CA GLU A 29 -9.89 -16.19 -20.57
C GLU A 29 -9.40 -14.93 -21.28
N LEU A 30 -9.50 -13.78 -20.62
CA LEU A 30 -8.99 -12.52 -21.17
C LEU A 30 -7.46 -12.56 -21.34
N CYS A 31 -6.74 -13.16 -20.38
CA CYS A 31 -5.29 -13.39 -20.50
C CYS A 31 -4.95 -14.24 -21.75
N LYS A 32 -5.68 -15.34 -21.99
CA LYS A 32 -5.48 -16.17 -23.19
C LYS A 32 -5.81 -15.43 -24.48
N GLN A 33 -6.84 -14.59 -24.48
CA GLN A 33 -7.20 -13.75 -25.62
C GLN A 33 -6.11 -12.73 -25.94
N ILE A 34 -5.52 -12.08 -24.94
CA ILE A 34 -4.41 -11.14 -25.15
C ILE A 34 -3.18 -11.86 -25.68
N GLN A 35 -2.81 -13.01 -25.10
CA GLN A 35 -1.66 -13.77 -25.57
C GLN A 35 -1.80 -14.22 -27.02
N SER A 36 -2.98 -14.73 -27.38
CA SER A 36 -3.29 -15.22 -28.74
C SER A 36 -3.60 -14.10 -29.74
N SER A 37 -3.74 -12.84 -29.29
CA SER A 37 -4.02 -11.70 -30.16
C SER A 37 -2.88 -11.39 -31.13
N GLY A 38 -3.19 -10.70 -32.22
CA GLY A 38 -2.22 -10.15 -33.17
C GLY A 38 -1.56 -8.84 -32.72
N LEU A 39 -1.69 -8.46 -31.45
CA LEU A 39 -1.12 -7.23 -30.90
C LEU A 39 0.41 -7.28 -30.84
N SER A 40 1.05 -6.11 -30.79
CA SER A 40 2.49 -6.02 -30.53
C SER A 40 2.82 -6.53 -29.12
N GLN A 41 4.05 -6.98 -28.88
CA GLN A 41 4.44 -7.48 -27.56
C GLN A 41 4.25 -6.41 -26.47
N SER A 42 4.58 -5.15 -26.76
CA SER A 42 4.37 -4.05 -25.81
C SER A 42 2.91 -3.82 -25.45
N ASP A 43 1.99 -3.97 -26.41
CA ASP A 43 0.56 -3.84 -26.15
C ASP A 43 0.03 -5.02 -25.35
N LYS A 44 0.54 -6.23 -25.61
CA LYS A 44 0.23 -7.41 -24.81
C LYS A 44 0.69 -7.23 -23.38
N ASP A 45 1.94 -6.81 -23.17
CA ASP A 45 2.51 -6.57 -21.84
C ASP A 45 1.71 -5.50 -21.08
N TYR A 46 1.27 -4.44 -21.78
CA TYR A 46 0.40 -3.42 -21.19
C TYR A 46 -0.95 -3.98 -20.73
N LEU A 47 -1.65 -4.73 -21.58
CA LEU A 47 -2.96 -5.31 -21.24
C LEU A 47 -2.84 -6.40 -20.17
N LEU A 48 -1.76 -7.19 -20.20
CA LEU A 48 -1.47 -8.19 -19.18
C LEU A 48 -1.12 -7.52 -17.84
N SER A 49 -0.42 -6.38 -17.86
CA SER A 49 -0.18 -5.57 -16.66
C SER A 49 -1.48 -5.17 -15.99
N ASP A 50 -2.46 -4.73 -16.79
CA ASP A 50 -3.77 -4.31 -16.30
C ASP A 50 -4.55 -5.47 -15.65
N ILE A 51 -4.48 -6.67 -16.23
CA ILE A 51 -5.13 -7.87 -15.69
C ILE A 51 -4.42 -8.42 -14.47
N ILE A 52 -3.09 -8.43 -14.46
CA ILE A 52 -2.30 -8.86 -13.29
C ILE A 52 -2.57 -7.93 -12.11
N ALA A 53 -2.76 -6.64 -12.41
CA ALA A 53 -3.17 -5.63 -11.46
C ALA A 53 -4.69 -5.42 -11.41
N ASP A 54 -5.52 -6.48 -11.58
CA ASP A 54 -6.99 -6.41 -11.44
C ASP A 54 -7.39 -5.74 -10.10
N GLN A 55 -6.50 -5.84 -9.10
CA GLN A 55 -6.49 -5.03 -7.90
C GLN A 55 -5.42 -3.92 -7.95
N LYS A 56 -5.62 -2.88 -8.78
CA LYS A 56 -4.75 -1.67 -8.84
C LYS A 56 -4.50 -1.01 -7.48
N ASN A 57 -5.27 -1.40 -6.48
CA ASN A 57 -5.25 -0.88 -5.13
C ASN A 57 -4.25 -1.58 -4.19
N PHE A 58 -3.74 -2.76 -4.56
CA PHE A 58 -2.82 -3.55 -3.75
C PHE A 58 -1.62 -4.07 -4.57
N PRO A 59 -0.40 -4.11 -4.00
CA PRO A 59 0.77 -4.70 -4.64
C PRO A 59 0.61 -6.19 -4.89
N ALA A 60 0.88 -6.65 -6.12
CA ALA A 60 0.81 -8.07 -6.51
C ALA A 60 2.11 -8.83 -6.17
N HIS A 61 2.59 -8.74 -4.92
CA HIS A 61 3.89 -9.31 -4.51
C HIS A 61 4.01 -10.81 -4.75
N ASP A 62 2.98 -11.58 -4.39
CA ASP A 62 3.01 -13.06 -4.50
C ASP A 62 3.05 -13.50 -5.97
N PHE A 63 2.22 -12.88 -6.83
CA PHE A 63 2.23 -13.14 -8.27
C PHE A 63 3.61 -12.86 -8.88
N VAL A 64 4.19 -11.69 -8.58
CA VAL A 64 5.51 -11.30 -9.11
C VAL A 64 6.59 -12.26 -8.63
N ARG A 65 6.53 -12.69 -7.37
CA ARG A 65 7.46 -13.68 -6.83
C ARG A 65 7.36 -15.01 -7.58
N ASP A 66 6.16 -15.56 -7.69
CA ASP A 66 5.95 -16.86 -8.32
C ASP A 66 6.33 -16.83 -9.81
N TRP A 67 6.06 -15.71 -10.50
CA TRP A 67 6.52 -15.47 -11.86
C TRP A 67 8.05 -15.51 -11.98
N ASN A 68 8.74 -14.69 -11.19
CA ASN A 68 10.19 -14.54 -11.28
C ASN A 68 10.93 -15.83 -10.92
N LEU A 69 10.38 -16.65 -10.03
CA LEU A 69 10.95 -17.95 -9.66
C LEU A 69 10.85 -19.01 -10.79
N GLN A 70 10.07 -18.76 -11.85
CA GLN A 70 10.03 -19.63 -13.04
C GLN A 70 11.10 -19.28 -14.08
N ILE A 71 11.86 -18.20 -13.88
CA ILE A 71 12.90 -17.78 -14.81
C ILE A 71 14.08 -18.76 -14.72
N ASP A 72 14.53 -19.22 -15.90
CA ASP A 72 15.70 -20.07 -16.02
C ASP A 72 16.99 -19.28 -15.73
N THR A 73 17.51 -19.44 -14.51
CA THR A 73 18.71 -18.74 -14.01
C THR A 73 20.01 -19.20 -14.69
N SER A 74 19.95 -20.24 -15.53
CA SER A 74 21.08 -20.66 -16.38
C SER A 74 21.13 -19.92 -17.72
N LYS A 75 20.04 -19.25 -18.12
CA LYS A 75 20.02 -18.46 -19.36
C LYS A 75 20.60 -17.07 -19.11
N ARG A 76 21.51 -16.70 -20.01
CA ARG A 76 22.19 -15.40 -19.98
C ARG A 76 21.20 -14.24 -20.18
N PRO A 77 21.12 -13.29 -19.23
CA PRO A 77 20.37 -12.05 -19.40
C PRO A 77 20.91 -11.19 -20.55
N ILE A 78 20.04 -10.35 -21.09
CA ILE A 78 20.35 -9.34 -22.10
C ILE A 78 21.29 -8.30 -21.48
N ASP A 79 22.25 -7.84 -22.28
CA ASP A 79 23.22 -6.81 -21.89
C ASP A 79 24.16 -7.17 -20.70
N VAL A 80 24.22 -8.44 -20.27
CA VAL A 80 25.19 -8.87 -19.23
C VAL A 80 26.61 -8.94 -19.79
N LYS A 81 27.58 -8.46 -19.01
CA LYS A 81 28.99 -8.52 -19.36
C LYS A 81 29.52 -9.95 -19.27
N ILE A 82 30.19 -10.39 -20.34
CA ILE A 82 30.81 -11.71 -20.45
C ILE A 82 32.30 -11.60 -20.14
N TYR A 83 32.79 -12.57 -19.38
CA TYR A 83 34.18 -12.69 -18.99
C TYR A 83 34.77 -14.00 -19.54
N ASN A 84 35.99 -13.91 -20.05
CA ASN A 84 36.74 -15.05 -20.55
C ASN A 84 38.14 -15.02 -19.94
N GLN A 85 38.59 -16.16 -19.42
CA GLN A 85 39.90 -16.30 -18.80
C GLN A 85 40.40 -17.71 -19.08
N LYS A 86 41.58 -17.87 -19.68
CA LYS A 86 42.20 -19.16 -20.10
C LYS A 86 41.20 -20.30 -20.36
N PHE A 87 40.86 -21.11 -19.34
CA PHE A 87 39.97 -22.28 -19.42
C PHE A 87 38.50 -21.97 -19.12
N ILE A 88 38.22 -20.87 -18.43
CA ILE A 88 36.89 -20.36 -18.11
C ILE A 88 36.38 -19.48 -19.26
N LYS A 89 35.29 -19.88 -19.89
CA LYS A 89 34.67 -19.17 -21.02
C LYS A 89 33.25 -18.77 -20.70
N ASN A 90 32.79 -17.74 -21.39
CA ASN A 90 31.40 -17.29 -21.34
C ASN A 90 30.88 -17.10 -19.92
N ALA A 91 31.73 -16.65 -18.99
CA ALA A 91 31.36 -16.51 -17.60
C ALA A 91 30.62 -15.19 -17.36
N TRP A 92 29.51 -15.25 -16.64
CA TRP A 92 28.70 -14.08 -16.29
C TRP A 92 27.94 -14.32 -14.97
N ALA A 93 27.55 -13.24 -14.31
CA ALA A 93 26.69 -13.25 -13.14
C ALA A 93 25.89 -11.95 -13.08
N LYS A 94 24.64 -12.01 -12.65
CA LYS A 94 23.73 -10.87 -12.61
C LYS A 94 22.71 -11.03 -11.48
N ILE A 95 22.45 -9.94 -10.74
CA ILE A 95 21.28 -9.85 -9.85
C ILE A 95 20.08 -9.56 -10.74
N LEU A 96 19.08 -10.45 -10.73
CA LEU A 96 17.85 -10.30 -11.50
C LEU A 96 16.88 -9.35 -10.80
N THR A 97 16.55 -9.63 -9.54
CA THR A 97 15.61 -8.80 -8.76
C THR A 97 15.70 -9.10 -7.27
N ILE A 98 14.99 -8.29 -6.48
CA ILE A 98 14.75 -8.51 -5.05
C ILE A 98 13.26 -8.57 -4.78
N MET A 99 12.84 -9.48 -3.91
CA MET A 99 11.42 -9.76 -3.67
C MET A 99 11.13 -9.94 -2.18
N PRO A 100 10.02 -9.39 -1.64
CA PRO A 100 9.13 -8.45 -2.31
C PRO A 100 9.80 -7.08 -2.50
N SER A 101 9.46 -6.39 -3.57
CA SER A 101 9.91 -5.01 -3.82
C SER A 101 8.89 -4.19 -4.59
N ILE A 102 8.97 -2.87 -4.45
CA ILE A 102 8.15 -1.91 -5.21
C ILE A 102 9.06 -0.89 -5.89
N LYS A 103 8.84 -0.66 -7.17
CA LYS A 103 9.48 0.41 -7.92
C LYS A 103 8.55 1.63 -7.96
N GLU A 104 8.98 2.72 -7.35
CA GLU A 104 8.31 4.02 -7.40
C GLU A 104 9.36 5.08 -7.78
N ASN A 105 9.09 5.88 -8.82
CA ASN A 105 10.02 6.92 -9.30
C ASN A 105 11.45 6.40 -9.56
N ASN A 106 11.59 5.22 -10.15
CA ASN A 106 12.86 4.50 -10.38
C ASN A 106 13.65 4.10 -9.12
N ILE A 107 13.05 4.21 -7.93
CA ILE A 107 13.61 3.74 -6.68
C ILE A 107 12.96 2.40 -6.34
N ILE A 108 13.79 1.40 -6.07
CA ILE A 108 13.33 0.09 -5.60
C ILE A 108 13.26 0.15 -4.08
N TYR A 109 12.07 -0.05 -3.54
CA TYR A 109 11.80 -0.16 -2.11
C TYR A 109 11.73 -1.62 -1.70
N HIS A 110 12.19 -1.93 -0.49
CA HIS A 110 12.11 -3.26 0.11
C HIS A 110 11.64 -3.20 1.57
N THR A 111 11.15 -4.32 2.06
CA THR A 111 10.82 -4.53 3.48
C THR A 111 12.01 -5.10 4.26
N SER A 112 11.80 -5.42 5.54
CA SER A 112 12.81 -5.91 6.49
C SER A 112 13.43 -7.25 6.11
N GLN A 113 12.73 -8.04 5.30
CA GLN A 113 13.13 -9.37 4.88
C GLN A 113 12.77 -9.58 3.41
N GLY A 114 13.55 -10.40 2.71
CA GLY A 114 13.28 -10.69 1.32
C GLY A 114 14.21 -11.76 0.76
N GLU A 115 14.16 -11.89 -0.55
CA GLU A 115 14.90 -12.84 -1.36
C GLU A 115 15.62 -12.07 -2.49
N VAL A 116 16.87 -12.42 -2.74
CA VAL A 116 17.65 -11.97 -3.90
C VAL A 116 17.63 -13.12 -4.92
N LEU A 117 17.13 -12.84 -6.12
CA LEU A 117 17.22 -13.76 -7.25
C LEU A 117 18.36 -13.32 -8.16
N SER A 118 19.28 -14.25 -8.44
CA SER A 118 20.47 -14.04 -9.26
C SER A 118 20.61 -15.13 -10.30
N ALA A 119 21.22 -14.80 -11.43
CA ALA A 119 21.54 -15.75 -12.49
C ALA A 119 23.04 -15.72 -12.78
N PHE A 120 23.61 -16.86 -13.11
CA PHE A 120 25.03 -16.99 -13.39
C PHE A 120 25.30 -18.27 -14.17
N ASP A 121 26.31 -18.22 -15.03
CA ASP A 121 26.80 -19.42 -15.72
C ASP A 121 28.23 -19.21 -16.24
N TYR A 122 28.87 -20.31 -16.64
CA TYR A 122 30.17 -20.34 -17.29
C TYR A 122 30.39 -21.70 -17.97
N GLU A 123 31.29 -21.70 -18.94
CA GLU A 123 31.73 -22.91 -19.63
C GLU A 123 33.21 -23.18 -19.32
N VAL A 124 33.58 -24.46 -19.27
CA VAL A 124 34.99 -24.86 -19.22
C VAL A 124 35.41 -25.37 -20.59
N GLN A 125 36.34 -24.67 -21.23
CA GLN A 125 36.89 -25.05 -22.53
C GLN A 125 38.36 -25.42 -22.40
N LEU A 126 38.66 -26.71 -22.53
CA LEU A 126 40.03 -27.22 -22.58
C LEU A 126 40.62 -27.02 -24.00
N PRO A 127 41.91 -26.65 -24.13
CA PRO A 127 42.55 -26.58 -25.43
C PRO A 127 42.64 -27.96 -26.09
N THR A 128 42.60 -27.97 -27.42
CA THR A 128 42.83 -29.17 -28.24
C THR A 128 44.16 -29.13 -29.00
N SER A 129 44.87 -28.00 -28.94
CA SER A 129 46.17 -27.80 -29.59
C SER A 129 47.30 -28.45 -28.82
N THR A 130 48.34 -28.87 -29.54
CA THR A 130 49.64 -29.24 -28.96
C THR A 130 50.42 -27.98 -28.60
N GLU A 131 51.04 -27.95 -27.43
CA GLU A 131 51.90 -26.85 -27.01
C GLU A 131 53.24 -26.86 -27.75
N SER A 132 53.87 -25.70 -27.82
CA SER A 132 55.15 -25.56 -28.50
C SER A 132 56.21 -26.45 -27.84
N GLY A 133 56.88 -27.27 -28.63
CA GLY A 133 57.90 -28.22 -28.16
C GLY A 133 57.37 -29.64 -27.96
N ASP A 134 56.08 -29.80 -27.71
CA ASP A 134 55.46 -31.11 -27.54
C ASP A 134 55.19 -31.77 -28.90
N CYS A 135 55.28 -33.10 -28.96
CA CYS A 135 54.70 -33.87 -30.06
C CYS A 135 53.21 -34.17 -29.83
N LYS A 136 52.76 -34.11 -28.58
CA LYS A 136 51.36 -34.26 -28.15
C LYS A 136 51.18 -33.60 -26.79
N THR A 137 50.10 -32.86 -26.62
CA THR A 137 49.67 -32.34 -25.31
C THR A 137 48.28 -32.89 -25.01
N ILE A 138 48.03 -33.30 -23.77
CA ILE A 138 46.71 -33.76 -23.36
C ILE A 138 46.26 -33.01 -22.11
N TYR A 139 45.06 -32.45 -22.17
CA TYR A 139 44.44 -31.71 -21.08
C TYR A 139 43.37 -32.58 -20.39
N TYR A 140 43.36 -32.54 -19.07
CA TYR A 140 42.33 -33.19 -18.24
C TYR A 140 41.82 -32.19 -17.21
N LEU A 141 40.50 -32.07 -17.08
CA LEU A 141 39.88 -31.29 -16.02
C LEU A 141 40.08 -32.03 -14.69
N GLU A 142 40.79 -31.41 -13.75
CA GLU A 142 40.98 -31.95 -12.39
C GLU A 142 39.95 -31.40 -11.40
N GLU A 143 39.62 -30.11 -11.51
CA GLU A 143 38.73 -29.42 -10.57
C GLU A 143 37.88 -28.42 -11.32
N ASN A 144 36.57 -28.40 -11.01
CA ASN A 144 35.63 -27.41 -11.52
C ASN A 144 34.72 -26.96 -10.37
N GLN A 145 35.06 -25.85 -9.74
CA GLN A 145 34.34 -25.30 -8.60
C GLN A 145 33.84 -23.90 -8.92
N ALA A 146 32.59 -23.63 -8.61
CA ALA A 146 32.03 -22.29 -8.68
C ALA A 146 31.07 -22.06 -7.52
N GLN A 147 31.03 -20.84 -7.00
CA GLN A 147 30.12 -20.45 -5.92
C GLN A 147 29.68 -19.00 -6.10
N LEU A 148 28.37 -18.77 -6.14
CA LEU A 148 27.80 -17.44 -6.07
C LEU A 148 27.47 -17.09 -4.62
N LYS A 149 28.12 -16.07 -4.05
CA LYS A 149 27.88 -15.59 -2.68
C LYS A 149 27.12 -14.28 -2.71
N VAL A 150 26.12 -14.14 -1.85
CA VAL A 150 25.31 -12.93 -1.73
C VAL A 150 25.64 -12.21 -0.42
N TYR A 151 25.82 -10.90 -0.50
CA TYR A 151 26.09 -10.02 0.62
C TYR A 151 25.06 -8.89 0.64
N VAL A 152 24.60 -8.52 1.82
CA VAL A 152 23.76 -7.34 2.03
C VAL A 152 24.49 -6.43 3.01
N ASN A 153 24.74 -5.19 2.61
CA ASN A 153 25.50 -4.23 3.41
C ASN A 153 26.87 -4.77 3.86
N ASN A 154 27.56 -5.47 2.95
CA ASN A 154 28.82 -6.19 3.16
C ASN A 154 28.78 -7.37 4.15
N VAL A 155 27.60 -7.75 4.64
CA VAL A 155 27.41 -8.95 5.48
C VAL A 155 27.01 -10.13 4.60
N TYR A 156 27.77 -11.22 4.66
CA TYR A 156 27.44 -12.46 3.96
C TYR A 156 26.09 -13.00 4.44
N GLN A 157 25.20 -13.31 3.50
CA GLN A 157 23.90 -13.90 3.80
C GLN A 157 23.95 -15.41 3.55
N ASP A 158 24.15 -15.80 2.29
CA ASP A 158 24.23 -17.19 1.86
C ASP A 158 24.87 -17.29 0.46
N SER A 159 24.93 -18.50 -0.10
CA SER A 159 25.30 -18.78 -1.48
C SER A 159 24.20 -19.48 -2.26
N GLY A 160 24.07 -19.17 -3.55
CA GLY A 160 23.04 -19.72 -4.42
C GLY A 160 22.47 -18.67 -5.36
N ASP A 161 21.57 -19.10 -6.24
CA ASP A 161 20.78 -18.25 -7.14
C ASP A 161 19.62 -17.55 -6.41
N LEU A 162 19.00 -18.21 -5.44
CA LEU A 162 17.97 -17.64 -4.57
C LEU A 162 18.43 -17.58 -3.12
N VAL A 163 18.65 -16.37 -2.60
CA VAL A 163 19.16 -16.17 -1.23
C VAL A 163 18.23 -15.27 -0.43
N LYS A 164 17.82 -15.73 0.75
CA LYS A 164 17.07 -14.92 1.72
C LYS A 164 17.98 -13.92 2.42
N PHE A 165 17.46 -12.74 2.72
CA PHE A 165 18.15 -11.70 3.47
C PHE A 165 17.24 -11.01 4.48
N ILE A 166 17.85 -10.43 5.51
CA ILE A 166 17.16 -9.62 6.53
C ILE A 166 17.95 -8.31 6.74
N THR A 167 17.28 -7.16 6.60
CA THR A 167 17.86 -5.84 6.86
C THR A 167 16.78 -4.79 7.14
N ASN A 168 16.94 -4.01 8.21
CA ASN A 168 16.07 -2.88 8.57
C ASN A 168 16.66 -1.53 8.14
N LYS A 169 17.46 -1.54 7.08
CA LYS A 169 18.17 -0.38 6.50
C LYS A 169 18.24 -0.57 5.00
N ASP A 170 18.49 0.52 4.28
CA ASP A 170 18.79 0.49 2.84
C ASP A 170 19.75 -0.67 2.53
N ALA A 171 19.38 -1.48 1.56
CA ALA A 171 20.10 -2.67 1.16
C ALA A 171 21.07 -2.33 0.02
N ASN A 172 22.37 -2.45 0.26
CA ASN A 172 23.36 -2.56 -0.80
C ASN A 172 23.68 -4.04 -1.00
N ILE A 173 23.07 -4.64 -2.02
CA ILE A 173 23.21 -6.05 -2.35
C ILE A 173 24.37 -6.20 -3.30
N LYS A 174 25.28 -7.11 -2.96
CA LYS A 174 26.45 -7.45 -3.75
C LYS A 174 26.49 -8.95 -3.92
N ILE A 175 26.56 -9.40 -5.16
CA ILE A 175 26.88 -10.79 -5.46
C ILE A 175 28.35 -10.92 -5.85
N VAL A 176 28.96 -12.04 -5.46
CA VAL A 176 30.33 -12.40 -5.81
C VAL A 176 30.32 -13.82 -6.35
N TYR A 177 30.61 -13.96 -7.64
CA TYR A 177 30.74 -15.25 -8.29
C TYR A 177 32.21 -15.63 -8.40
N ASP A 178 32.63 -16.58 -7.59
CA ASP A 178 34.00 -17.10 -7.57
C ASP A 178 34.05 -18.42 -8.36
N ILE A 179 34.82 -18.46 -9.44
CA ILE A 179 35.04 -19.64 -10.30
C ILE A 179 36.50 -20.07 -10.18
N LYS A 180 36.73 -21.38 -10.00
CA LYS A 180 38.05 -22.00 -9.93
C LYS A 180 38.07 -23.27 -10.78
N VAL A 181 38.95 -23.27 -11.78
CA VAL A 181 39.17 -24.41 -12.68
C VAL A 181 40.61 -24.86 -12.56
N LYS A 182 40.84 -26.16 -12.35
CA LYS A 182 42.18 -26.76 -12.35
C LYS A 182 42.29 -27.78 -13.47
N VAL A 183 43.31 -27.65 -14.31
CA VAL A 183 43.56 -28.50 -15.46
C VAL A 183 44.92 -29.16 -15.34
N LYS A 184 44.98 -30.48 -15.47
CA LYS A 184 46.22 -31.23 -15.66
C LYS A 184 46.62 -31.20 -17.12
N VAL A 185 47.85 -30.81 -17.38
CA VAL A 185 48.46 -30.84 -18.71
C VAL A 185 49.51 -31.95 -18.70
N LYS A 186 49.40 -32.90 -19.64
CA LYS A 186 50.41 -33.92 -19.88
C LYS A 186 51.18 -33.58 -21.15
N HIS A 187 52.49 -33.49 -21.02
CA HIS A 187 53.42 -33.17 -22.10
C HIS A 187 54.06 -34.46 -22.61
N TYR A 188 54.23 -34.54 -23.94
CA TYR A 188 54.88 -35.67 -24.59
C TYR A 188 55.95 -35.15 -25.54
N GLU A 189 57.14 -35.75 -25.45
CA GLU A 189 58.29 -35.39 -26.27
C GLU A 189 58.61 -36.45 -27.33
N LYS A 190 59.32 -36.02 -28.37
CA LYS A 190 59.64 -36.87 -29.53
C LYS A 190 60.97 -37.58 -29.30
N ASN A 191 60.90 -38.81 -28.81
CA ASN A 191 62.08 -39.65 -28.61
C ASN A 191 62.49 -40.38 -29.91
N ARG A 192 63.75 -40.16 -30.32
CA ARG A 192 64.35 -40.85 -31.47
C ARG A 192 65.03 -42.13 -30.99
N TYR A 193 64.70 -43.24 -31.63
CA TYR A 193 65.34 -44.52 -31.37
C TYR A 193 65.79 -45.17 -32.69
N CYS A 194 66.84 -45.98 -32.58
CA CYS A 194 67.40 -46.66 -33.73
C CYS A 194 66.55 -47.88 -34.10
N THR A 195 66.08 -47.95 -35.35
CA THR A 195 65.29 -49.09 -35.85
C THR A 195 66.07 -50.02 -36.75
N ARG A 196 67.21 -49.58 -37.29
CA ARG A 196 68.14 -50.43 -38.04
C ARG A 196 69.58 -50.00 -37.79
N ARG A 197 70.43 -50.98 -37.49
CA ARG A 197 71.87 -50.82 -37.30
C ARG A 197 72.63 -51.57 -38.40
N GLU A 198 73.70 -50.96 -38.91
CA GLU A 198 74.66 -51.59 -39.83
C GLU A 198 76.07 -51.32 -39.32
N ASN A 199 76.90 -52.36 -39.23
CA ASN A 199 78.27 -52.29 -38.69
C ASN A 199 78.36 -51.58 -37.33
N GLY A 200 77.38 -51.82 -36.45
CA GLY A 200 77.27 -51.20 -35.12
C GLY A 200 76.79 -49.75 -35.10
N LYS A 201 76.65 -49.08 -36.25
CA LYS A 201 76.14 -47.71 -36.36
C LYS A 201 74.65 -47.69 -36.68
N CYS A 202 73.93 -46.73 -36.11
CA CYS A 202 72.52 -46.56 -36.45
C CYS A 202 72.36 -45.93 -37.84
N VAL A 203 71.68 -46.62 -38.76
CA VAL A 203 71.45 -46.15 -40.13
C VAL A 203 70.01 -45.72 -40.38
N ARG A 204 69.06 -46.13 -39.54
CA ARG A 204 67.66 -45.69 -39.61
C ARG A 204 67.15 -45.36 -38.22
N HIS A 205 66.61 -44.15 -38.09
CA HIS A 205 65.94 -43.69 -36.88
C HIS A 205 64.44 -43.62 -37.12
N ASN A 206 63.65 -44.08 -36.15
CA ASN A 206 62.25 -43.71 -36.06
C ASN A 206 62.08 -42.84 -34.81
N SER A 207 60.93 -42.17 -34.74
CA SER A 207 60.54 -41.38 -33.58
C SER A 207 59.24 -41.90 -33.01
N LYS A 208 59.10 -41.87 -31.69
CA LYS A 208 57.85 -42.10 -30.99
C LYS A 208 57.57 -40.90 -30.08
N CYS A 209 56.30 -40.59 -29.93
CA CYS A 209 55.85 -39.56 -29.00
C CYS A 209 55.62 -40.23 -27.64
N GLU A 210 56.44 -39.90 -26.64
CA GLU A 210 56.46 -40.55 -25.34
C GLU A 210 56.18 -39.54 -24.23
N TYR A 211 55.58 -40.01 -23.13
CA TYR A 211 55.25 -39.15 -22.00
C TYR A 211 56.54 -38.62 -21.37
N ASP A 212 56.56 -37.31 -21.12
CA ASP A 212 57.68 -36.62 -20.47
C ASP A 212 57.30 -36.25 -19.03
N TYR A 213 56.46 -35.21 -18.86
CA TYR A 213 55.98 -34.76 -17.56
C TYR A 213 54.52 -34.32 -17.56
N SER A 214 54.00 -34.00 -16.38
CA SER A 214 52.69 -33.35 -16.25
C SER A 214 52.73 -32.23 -15.23
N GLU A 215 51.94 -31.19 -15.47
CA GLU A 215 51.75 -30.08 -14.54
C GLU A 215 50.25 -29.79 -14.34
N SER A 216 49.92 -29.08 -13.26
CA SER A 216 48.56 -28.60 -13.00
C SER A 216 48.53 -27.08 -13.13
N ARG A 217 47.62 -26.58 -13.96
CA ARG A 217 47.37 -25.15 -14.14
C ARG A 217 46.02 -24.79 -13.52
N THR A 218 46.03 -23.78 -12.65
CA THR A 218 44.81 -23.26 -12.02
C THR A 218 44.43 -21.94 -12.67
N ASP A 219 43.14 -21.77 -12.91
CA ASP A 219 42.56 -20.53 -13.36
C ASP A 219 41.42 -20.11 -12.43
N THR A 220 41.36 -18.83 -12.09
CA THR A 220 40.38 -18.28 -11.16
C THR A 220 39.80 -17.00 -11.70
N LEU A 221 38.48 -16.90 -11.74
CA LEU A 221 37.76 -15.73 -12.18
C LEU A 221 36.78 -15.30 -11.09
N ARG A 222 36.72 -14.00 -10.82
CA ARG A 222 35.79 -13.41 -9.85
C ARG A 222 34.94 -12.34 -10.53
N ILE A 223 33.63 -12.51 -10.49
CA ILE A 223 32.65 -11.58 -11.07
C ILE A 223 31.80 -10.98 -9.96
N THR A 224 31.45 -9.71 -10.07
CA THR A 224 30.62 -9.01 -9.08
C THR A 224 29.52 -8.21 -9.76
N ASP A 225 28.33 -8.20 -9.15
CA ASP A 225 27.22 -7.32 -9.53
C ASP A 225 26.57 -6.71 -8.29
N TYR A 226 25.88 -5.59 -8.47
CA TYR A 226 25.34 -4.77 -7.37
C TYR A 226 23.91 -4.34 -7.67
N LEU A 227 23.09 -4.30 -6.62
CA LEU A 227 21.73 -3.77 -6.65
C LEU A 227 21.46 -3.03 -5.33
N SER A 228 20.93 -1.82 -5.42
CA SER A 228 20.56 -1.02 -4.26
C SER A 228 19.04 -0.97 -4.11
N GLY A 229 18.57 -1.17 -2.88
CA GLY A 229 17.18 -0.97 -2.49
C GLY A 229 17.07 -0.03 -1.30
N ARG A 230 16.00 0.78 -1.26
CA ARG A 230 15.68 1.66 -0.13
C ARG A 230 14.76 0.95 0.85
N TYR A 231 15.07 1.00 2.13
CA TYR A 231 14.22 0.39 3.15
C TYR A 231 12.96 1.23 3.36
N TYR A 232 11.80 0.58 3.33
CA TYR A 232 10.52 1.23 3.47
C TYR A 232 9.76 0.67 4.68
N ASN A 233 9.68 1.48 5.72
CA ASN A 233 8.92 1.15 6.94
C ASN A 233 8.33 2.42 7.57
N PRO A 234 7.34 3.05 6.91
CA PRO A 234 6.66 4.21 7.47
C PRO A 234 5.89 3.84 8.74
N GLN A 235 5.84 4.77 9.70
CA GLN A 235 5.03 4.62 10.92
C GLN A 235 3.59 5.04 10.64
N ILE A 236 2.78 4.09 10.16
CA ILE A 236 1.38 4.34 9.82
C ILE A 236 0.61 4.75 11.08
N THR A 237 -0.18 5.82 10.98
CA THR A 237 -1.12 6.22 12.03
C THR A 237 -2.51 6.38 11.43
N ALA A 238 -3.54 5.87 12.10
CA ALA A 238 -4.93 6.12 11.74
C ALA A 238 -5.80 6.15 12.99
N ASN A 239 -6.82 7.00 12.99
CA ASN A 239 -7.81 7.10 14.05
C ASN A 239 -9.17 7.49 13.47
N PHE A 240 -10.21 6.84 13.99
CA PHE A 240 -11.58 7.22 13.74
C PHE A 240 -12.26 7.49 15.07
N GLN A 241 -12.75 8.72 15.25
CA GLN A 241 -13.39 9.15 16.49
C GLN A 241 -14.76 9.76 16.21
N VAL A 242 -15.79 9.26 16.90
CA VAL A 242 -17.14 9.83 16.81
C VAL A 242 -17.17 11.21 17.47
N THR A 243 -17.69 12.20 16.75
CA THR A 243 -17.80 13.60 17.18
C THR A 243 -19.25 14.03 17.45
N ASP A 244 -20.23 13.35 16.87
CA ASP A 244 -21.66 13.61 17.07
C ASP A 244 -22.46 12.34 16.71
N LYS A 245 -23.65 12.18 17.30
CA LYS A 245 -24.56 11.06 17.06
C LYS A 245 -26.01 11.50 17.18
N TYR A 246 -26.77 11.41 16.09
CA TYR A 246 -28.21 11.68 16.06
C TYR A 246 -28.98 10.44 15.60
N ALA A 247 -29.84 9.90 16.46
CA ALA A 247 -30.50 8.61 16.27
C ALA A 247 -29.46 7.52 15.93
N ASP A 248 -29.60 6.86 14.77
CA ASP A 248 -28.66 5.84 14.29
C ASP A 248 -27.50 6.44 13.47
N THR A 249 -27.58 7.73 13.11
CA THR A 249 -26.53 8.39 12.31
C THR A 249 -25.45 9.00 13.19
N ILE A 250 -24.21 8.63 12.93
CA ILE A 250 -23.03 9.24 13.55
C ILE A 250 -22.33 10.17 12.57
N LYS A 251 -21.60 11.13 13.14
CA LYS A 251 -20.55 11.88 12.48
C LYS A 251 -19.25 11.63 13.23
N GLY A 252 -18.20 11.17 12.54
CA GLY A 252 -16.88 10.97 13.11
C GLY A 252 -15.78 11.62 12.29
N ASN A 253 -14.66 11.91 12.92
CA ASN A 253 -13.46 12.42 12.27
C ASN A 253 -12.49 11.27 11.99
N LEU A 254 -12.04 11.16 10.73
CA LEU A 254 -11.07 10.19 10.26
C LEU A 254 -9.74 10.88 9.97
N THR A 255 -8.72 10.57 10.77
CA THR A 255 -7.36 11.07 10.55
C THR A 255 -6.43 9.90 10.27
N ALA A 256 -5.57 10.04 9.26
CA ALA A 256 -4.56 9.04 8.93
C ALA A 256 -3.33 9.67 8.26
N LYS A 257 -2.15 9.07 8.46
CA LYS A 257 -0.88 9.50 7.86
C LYS A 257 -0.03 8.30 7.46
N ASP A 258 0.89 8.54 6.52
CA ASP A 258 1.94 7.62 6.08
C ASP A 258 1.40 6.23 5.63
N TYR A 259 0.23 6.24 4.99
CA TYR A 259 -0.43 5.07 4.42
C TYR A 259 -0.43 5.12 2.89
N THR A 260 -0.49 3.95 2.26
CA THR A 260 -0.70 3.80 0.80
C THR A 260 -2.16 3.48 0.48
N SER A 261 -2.86 2.78 1.37
CA SER A 261 -4.32 2.65 1.34
C SER A 261 -4.94 2.69 2.74
N LEU A 262 -6.18 3.15 2.83
CA LEU A 262 -6.95 3.25 4.06
C LEU A 262 -8.37 2.75 3.80
N HIS A 263 -8.80 1.78 4.61
CA HIS A 263 -10.12 1.18 4.58
C HIS A 263 -10.81 1.42 5.93
N LEU A 264 -11.91 2.16 5.90
CA LEU A 264 -12.84 2.26 7.01
C LEU A 264 -14.13 1.56 6.60
N SER A 265 -14.49 0.47 7.26
CA SER A 265 -15.74 -0.25 7.02
C SER A 265 -16.57 -0.41 8.27
N PHE A 266 -17.87 -0.50 8.03
CA PHE A 266 -18.94 -0.87 8.93
C PHE A 266 -19.72 -2.01 8.26
N ASN A 267 -20.65 -2.65 8.97
CA ASN A 267 -21.40 -3.79 8.42
C ASN A 267 -22.05 -3.51 7.04
N ASN A 268 -22.53 -2.28 6.80
CA ASN A 268 -23.28 -1.91 5.59
C ASN A 268 -22.70 -0.70 4.83
N ALA A 269 -21.53 -0.19 5.23
CA ALA A 269 -20.95 1.02 4.66
C ALA A 269 -19.42 0.93 4.64
N GLU A 270 -18.80 1.51 3.63
CA GLU A 270 -17.35 1.50 3.50
C GLU A 270 -16.80 2.76 2.83
N LEU A 271 -15.59 3.10 3.24
CA LEU A 271 -14.75 4.14 2.68
C LEU A 271 -13.40 3.51 2.37
N ASN A 272 -12.98 3.63 1.13
CA ASN A 272 -11.70 3.17 0.63
C ASN A 272 -10.94 4.37 0.07
N LYS A 273 -9.75 4.65 0.59
CA LYS A 273 -8.82 5.64 0.04
C LYS A 273 -7.57 4.91 -0.42
N TYR A 274 -7.14 5.19 -1.65
CA TYR A 274 -5.93 4.68 -2.24
C TYR A 274 -5.07 5.87 -2.64
N GLY A 275 -3.78 5.87 -2.28
CA GLY A 275 -2.82 6.90 -2.70
C GLY A 275 -1.98 6.50 -3.91
N TYR A 276 -2.09 5.23 -4.32
CA TYR A 276 -1.29 4.63 -5.38
C TYR A 276 -2.16 3.72 -6.24
N ALA A 277 -1.85 3.70 -7.53
CA ALA A 277 -2.22 2.64 -8.45
C ALA A 277 -1.00 1.74 -8.66
N TYR A 278 -1.18 0.44 -8.47
CA TYR A 278 -0.16 -0.57 -8.71
C TYR A 278 -0.32 -1.19 -10.08
N SER A 279 0.81 -1.49 -10.69
CA SER A 279 0.92 -2.22 -11.95
C SER A 279 2.16 -3.12 -11.90
N VAL A 280 2.40 -3.86 -12.96
CA VAL A 280 3.62 -4.65 -13.14
C VAL A 280 4.41 -4.18 -14.35
N GLU A 281 5.73 -4.16 -14.23
CA GLU A 281 6.67 -3.75 -15.27
C GLU A 281 7.60 -4.92 -15.62
N TRP A 282 7.67 -5.29 -16.89
CA TRP A 282 8.59 -6.29 -17.41
C TRP A 282 9.94 -5.68 -17.75
N THR A 283 11.01 -6.37 -17.39
CA THR A 283 12.34 -6.14 -17.95
C THR A 283 12.49 -6.88 -19.28
N LYS A 284 13.58 -6.59 -20.01
CA LYS A 284 13.91 -7.31 -21.24
C LYS A 284 14.12 -8.82 -21.02
N ASP A 285 14.44 -9.22 -19.79
CA ASP A 285 14.72 -10.60 -19.39
C ASP A 285 13.48 -11.33 -18.85
N ASN A 286 12.28 -10.80 -19.14
CA ASN A 286 11.00 -11.29 -18.64
C ASN A 286 10.89 -11.31 -17.11
N ILE A 287 11.68 -10.50 -16.41
CA ILE A 287 11.55 -10.31 -14.96
C ILE A 287 10.45 -9.28 -14.73
N ILE A 288 9.57 -9.53 -13.76
CA ILE A 288 8.52 -8.60 -13.40
C ILE A 288 8.89 -7.89 -12.09
N ASN A 289 8.60 -6.58 -12.02
CA ASN A 289 8.63 -5.82 -10.78
C ASN A 289 7.27 -5.17 -10.53
N VAL A 290 6.84 -5.09 -9.26
CA VAL A 290 5.68 -4.28 -8.90
C VAL A 290 6.06 -2.81 -9.05
N LYS A 291 5.25 -2.06 -9.79
CA LYS A 291 5.38 -0.62 -9.96
C LYS A 291 4.25 0.09 -9.21
N ALA A 292 4.58 1.18 -8.51
CA ALA A 292 3.60 2.04 -7.87
C ALA A 292 3.65 3.44 -8.50
N ASP A 293 2.49 3.89 -8.99
CA ASP A 293 2.27 5.23 -9.50
C ASP A 293 1.35 5.98 -8.54
N LYS A 294 1.70 7.22 -8.20
CA LYS A 294 0.91 8.01 -7.25
C LYS A 294 -0.39 8.45 -7.92
N GLU A 295 -1.50 7.91 -7.41
CA GLU A 295 -2.85 8.17 -7.93
C GLU A 295 -3.84 8.10 -6.78
N GLU A 296 -4.47 9.23 -6.44
CA GLU A 296 -5.38 9.32 -5.31
C GLU A 296 -6.81 8.98 -5.75
N THR A 297 -7.35 7.88 -5.22
CA THR A 297 -8.73 7.44 -5.48
C THR A 297 -9.49 7.27 -4.17
N ILE A 298 -10.73 7.74 -4.14
CA ILE A 298 -11.66 7.54 -3.03
C ILE A 298 -12.89 6.81 -3.54
N LYS A 299 -13.24 5.68 -2.91
CA LYS A 299 -14.50 4.96 -3.15
C LYS A 299 -15.34 4.97 -1.88
N LEU A 300 -16.61 5.29 -2.03
CA LEU A 300 -17.56 5.42 -0.93
C LEU A 300 -18.77 4.51 -1.22
N ASN A 301 -19.28 3.85 -0.20
CA ASN A 301 -20.53 3.09 -0.26
C ASN A 301 -21.33 3.32 1.02
N ASN A 302 -22.59 3.72 0.88
CA ASN A 302 -23.54 3.96 1.98
C ASN A 302 -23.02 4.84 3.14
N LEU A 303 -22.11 5.78 2.84
CA LEU A 303 -21.66 6.81 3.77
C LEU A 303 -21.31 8.10 3.03
N VAL A 304 -21.17 9.19 3.78
CA VAL A 304 -20.70 10.48 3.26
C VAL A 304 -19.35 10.80 3.87
N TYR A 305 -18.42 11.28 3.05
CA TYR A 305 -17.11 11.74 3.49
C TYR A 305 -16.82 13.13 2.93
N ASP A 306 -16.58 14.09 3.83
CA ASP A 306 -16.19 15.45 3.47
C ASP A 306 -15.28 16.04 4.56
N ASN A 307 -14.18 16.70 4.18
CA ASN A 307 -13.25 17.36 5.09
C ASN A 307 -12.83 16.50 6.31
N ASN A 308 -12.47 15.23 6.07
CA ASN A 308 -12.16 14.21 7.09
C ASN A 308 -13.34 13.78 7.98
N ALA A 309 -14.53 14.35 7.81
CA ALA A 309 -15.74 13.95 8.50
C ALA A 309 -16.46 12.83 7.74
N VAL A 310 -16.68 11.69 8.41
CA VAL A 310 -17.47 10.56 7.93
C VAL A 310 -18.85 10.64 8.59
N LYS A 311 -19.92 10.51 7.79
CA LYS A 311 -21.29 10.35 8.28
C LYS A 311 -21.85 9.00 7.85
N VAL A 312 -22.37 8.21 8.79
CA VAL A 312 -22.88 6.85 8.54
C VAL A 312 -24.01 6.50 9.50
N SER A 313 -25.00 5.73 9.04
CA SER A 313 -26.23 5.39 9.78
C SER A 313 -26.12 4.14 10.67
N ASN A 314 -24.95 3.50 10.77
CA ASN A 314 -24.67 2.42 11.71
C ASN A 314 -23.13 2.27 11.89
N VAL A 315 -22.66 2.12 13.13
CA VAL A 315 -21.23 1.93 13.48
C VAL A 315 -20.83 0.49 13.77
N ASP A 316 -21.79 -0.44 13.74
CA ASP A 316 -21.54 -1.84 14.03
C ASP A 316 -20.53 -2.43 13.05
N GLY A 317 -19.65 -3.27 13.59
CA GLY A 317 -18.60 -3.91 12.81
C GLY A 317 -17.50 -2.96 12.35
N CYS A 318 -17.34 -1.78 12.99
CA CYS A 318 -16.31 -0.82 12.62
C CYS A 318 -14.91 -1.45 12.55
N LYS A 319 -14.28 -1.33 11.39
CA LYS A 319 -12.90 -1.76 11.11
C LYS A 319 -12.15 -0.63 10.44
N LEU A 320 -11.00 -0.27 10.99
CA LEU A 320 -10.07 0.68 10.39
C LEU A 320 -8.78 -0.05 10.06
N ILE A 321 -8.47 -0.15 8.78
CA ILE A 321 -7.30 -0.86 8.26
C ILE A 321 -6.52 0.12 7.40
N ALA A 322 -5.22 0.23 7.62
CA ALA A 322 -4.34 0.97 6.74
C ALA A 322 -3.23 0.04 6.24
N HIS A 323 -2.81 0.25 5.00
CA HIS A 323 -1.70 -0.49 4.39
C HIS A 323 -0.57 0.47 4.09
N ASN A 324 0.65 -0.07 4.08
CA ASN A 324 1.77 0.50 3.35
C ASN A 324 2.09 -0.41 2.14
N PHE A 325 3.27 -0.28 1.53
CA PHE A 325 3.68 -1.10 0.39
C PHE A 325 3.84 -2.61 0.68
N PHE A 326 4.01 -3.01 1.94
CA PHE A 326 4.36 -4.39 2.31
C PHE A 326 3.49 -4.96 3.43
N ASP A 327 2.98 -4.10 4.31
CA ASP A 327 2.33 -4.47 5.56
C ASP A 327 0.94 -3.85 5.70
N LYS A 328 0.13 -4.49 6.54
CA LYS A 328 -1.19 -4.01 6.96
C LYS A 328 -1.20 -3.77 8.46
N THR A 329 -1.87 -2.69 8.87
CA THR A 329 -2.07 -2.33 10.28
C THR A 329 -3.55 -2.13 10.54
N ILE A 330 -4.06 -2.76 11.60
CA ILE A 330 -5.45 -2.65 12.03
C ILE A 330 -5.49 -1.72 13.24
N PHE A 331 -6.35 -0.70 13.16
CA PHE A 331 -6.54 0.29 14.21
C PHE A 331 -7.90 0.10 14.87
N PRO A 332 -8.01 0.35 16.19
CA PRO A 332 -9.29 0.35 16.86
C PRO A 332 -10.14 1.55 16.42
N CYS A 333 -11.45 1.35 16.30
CA CYS A 333 -12.39 2.45 16.14
C CYS A 333 -12.77 3.01 17.52
N ASN A 334 -12.63 4.32 17.72
CA ASN A 334 -13.12 4.96 18.93
C ASN A 334 -14.58 5.39 18.75
N LEU A 335 -15.49 4.48 19.10
CA LEU A 335 -16.94 4.70 19.02
C LEU A 335 -17.53 5.33 20.28
N ASN A 336 -16.70 5.65 21.28
CA ASN A 336 -17.18 6.25 22.52
C ASN A 336 -17.65 7.68 22.24
N PHE A 337 -18.97 7.87 22.24
CA PHE A 337 -19.60 9.17 22.23
C PHE A 337 -20.29 9.40 23.57
N LYS A 338 -19.83 10.39 24.32
CA LYS A 338 -20.55 10.88 25.51
C LYS A 338 -21.59 11.87 25.02
N ASP A 339 -22.83 11.40 24.92
CA ASP A 339 -23.94 12.31 24.70
C ASP A 339 -24.10 13.19 25.95
N VAL A 340 -24.31 14.49 25.74
CA VAL A 340 -24.67 15.40 26.82
C VAL A 340 -26.19 15.36 26.86
N ASP A 341 -26.76 14.66 27.84
CA ASP A 341 -28.21 14.64 28.09
C ASP A 341 -28.66 16.04 28.53
N LEU A 342 -28.83 16.92 27.54
CA LEU A 342 -29.17 18.32 27.76
C LEU A 342 -30.66 18.42 28.02
N LYS A 343 -31.03 18.82 29.24
CA LYS A 343 -32.41 19.09 29.62
C LYS A 343 -32.60 20.57 29.85
N LEU A 344 -33.66 21.10 29.25
CA LEU A 344 -34.06 22.49 29.35
C LEU A 344 -35.53 22.54 29.80
N GLU A 345 -35.75 22.94 31.04
CA GLU A 345 -37.09 22.97 31.64
C GLU A 345 -37.34 24.33 32.30
N THR A 346 -38.61 24.72 32.37
CA THR A 346 -39.06 25.87 33.17
C THR A 346 -39.82 25.38 34.40
N ASP A 347 -39.83 26.17 35.47
CA ASP A 347 -40.55 25.84 36.70
C ASP A 347 -42.08 25.79 36.52
N LYS A 348 -42.63 26.46 35.51
CA LYS A 348 -44.06 26.53 35.20
C LYS A 348 -44.28 26.59 33.68
N LEU A 349 -45.51 26.31 33.27
CA LEU A 349 -45.97 26.47 31.88
C LEU A 349 -46.65 27.83 31.63
N VAL A 350 -46.99 28.58 32.68
CA VAL A 350 -47.75 29.83 32.58
C VAL A 350 -47.20 30.86 33.55
N TYR A 351 -46.92 32.06 33.03
CA TYR A 351 -46.35 33.20 33.76
C TYR A 351 -47.18 34.47 33.52
N ASN A 352 -47.28 35.36 34.51
CA ASN A 352 -47.76 36.73 34.28
C ASN A 352 -46.59 37.62 33.85
N ILE A 353 -46.83 38.66 33.04
CA ILE A 353 -45.78 39.62 32.64
C ILE A 353 -44.98 40.12 33.87
N GLY A 354 -43.64 40.07 33.80
CA GLY A 354 -42.73 40.42 34.89
C GLY A 354 -42.53 39.36 35.98
N GLU A 355 -43.20 38.20 35.90
CA GLU A 355 -42.94 37.05 36.76
C GLU A 355 -41.54 36.47 36.45
N THR A 356 -40.87 35.92 37.47
CA THR A 356 -39.58 35.25 37.27
C THR A 356 -39.82 33.84 36.72
N ILE A 357 -39.18 33.52 35.60
CA ILE A 357 -39.05 32.19 35.02
C ILE A 357 -37.75 31.59 35.55
N LYS A 358 -37.83 30.43 36.18
CA LYS A 358 -36.64 29.64 36.54
C LYS A 358 -36.41 28.60 35.45
N VAL A 359 -35.34 28.80 34.69
CA VAL A 359 -34.91 27.91 33.62
C VAL A 359 -33.84 26.99 34.19
N LYS A 360 -34.11 25.69 34.19
CA LYS A 360 -33.18 24.66 34.62
C LYS A 360 -32.46 24.09 33.41
N VAL A 361 -31.13 24.18 33.39
CA VAL A 361 -30.27 23.60 32.35
C VAL A 361 -29.41 22.49 32.95
N GLU A 362 -29.62 21.27 32.50
CA GLU A 362 -28.74 20.13 32.83
C GLU A 362 -27.87 19.77 31.62
N PRO A 363 -26.60 19.35 31.82
CA PRO A 363 -25.90 19.22 33.10
C PRO A 363 -25.35 20.55 33.63
N SER A 364 -25.45 20.78 34.94
CA SER A 364 -25.06 22.03 35.61
C SER A 364 -23.55 22.26 35.73
N ASN A 365 -22.72 21.31 35.29
CA ASN A 365 -21.26 21.41 35.32
C ASN A 365 -20.66 22.06 34.06
N GLN A 366 -21.47 22.30 33.02
CA GLN A 366 -21.08 22.90 31.75
C GLN A 366 -21.80 24.25 31.53
N GLU A 367 -21.16 25.16 30.80
CA GLU A 367 -21.74 26.44 30.45
C GLU A 367 -22.47 26.36 29.09
N PHE A 368 -23.70 26.85 29.04
CA PHE A 368 -24.55 26.87 27.85
C PHE A 368 -24.99 28.29 27.51
N LYS A 369 -25.23 28.54 26.23
CA LYS A 369 -25.84 29.78 25.74
C LYS A 369 -27.35 29.59 25.67
N VAL A 370 -28.07 30.26 26.56
CA VAL A 370 -29.53 30.28 26.64
C VAL A 370 -30.04 31.53 25.94
N GLU A 371 -30.97 31.39 25.01
CA GLU A 371 -31.60 32.49 24.31
C GLU A 371 -33.04 32.68 24.78
N TYR A 372 -33.39 33.92 25.13
CA TYR A 372 -34.74 34.32 25.51
C TYR A 372 -34.97 35.81 25.21
N ALA A 373 -36.11 36.14 24.62
CA ALA A 373 -36.51 37.53 24.35
C ALA A 373 -35.43 38.38 23.64
N ASP A 374 -34.83 37.80 22.60
CA ASP A 374 -33.74 38.38 21.80
C ASP A 374 -32.47 38.70 22.62
N GLN A 375 -32.32 38.09 23.80
CA GLN A 375 -31.13 38.17 24.65
C GLN A 375 -30.49 36.80 24.81
N THR A 376 -29.16 36.78 24.89
CA THR A 376 -28.36 35.58 25.14
C THR A 376 -27.74 35.64 26.53
N PHE A 377 -27.87 34.55 27.26
CA PHE A 377 -27.35 34.37 28.62
C PHE A 377 -26.36 33.19 28.62
N ASN A 378 -25.15 33.40 29.17
CA ASN A 378 -24.25 32.27 29.45
C ASN A 378 -24.60 31.73 30.85
N VAL A 379 -24.94 30.44 30.94
CA VAL A 379 -25.51 29.85 32.14
C VAL A 379 -24.82 28.55 32.48
N LYS A 380 -24.53 28.34 33.76
CA LYS A 380 -24.04 27.09 34.31
C LYS A 380 -25.05 26.56 35.33
N GLY A 381 -25.97 25.69 34.87
CA GLY A 381 -27.09 25.20 35.67
C GLY A 381 -28.35 26.06 35.52
N ASP A 382 -28.75 26.75 36.58
CA ASP A 382 -30.04 27.47 36.62
C ASP A 382 -29.90 28.93 36.16
N LEU A 383 -30.94 29.42 35.48
CA LEU A 383 -31.07 30.80 35.04
C LEU A 383 -32.42 31.37 35.52
N GLU A 384 -32.40 32.57 36.09
CA GLU A 384 -33.60 33.33 36.43
C GLU A 384 -33.76 34.51 35.46
N ILE A 385 -34.86 34.52 34.72
CA ILE A 385 -35.21 35.59 33.77
C ILE A 385 -36.62 36.11 34.04
N LYS A 386 -36.91 37.34 33.60
CA LYS A 386 -38.24 37.94 33.74
C LYS A 386 -39.07 37.65 32.50
N SER A 387 -40.30 37.19 32.66
CA SER A 387 -41.19 36.90 31.53
C SER A 387 -41.61 38.18 30.81
N VAL A 388 -41.38 38.22 29.49
CA VAL A 388 -41.70 39.34 28.60
C VAL A 388 -42.73 38.86 27.57
N TYR A 389 -43.86 39.57 27.42
CA TYR A 389 -44.81 39.30 26.34
C TYR A 389 -44.32 39.95 25.03
N PRO A 390 -44.37 39.28 23.87
CA PRO A 390 -45.00 37.98 23.58
C PRO A 390 -44.04 36.77 23.65
N HIS A 391 -42.82 36.94 24.19
CA HIS A 391 -41.79 35.91 24.17
C HIS A 391 -42.12 34.74 25.11
N ASN A 392 -42.25 33.56 24.50
CA ASN A 392 -42.84 32.38 25.14
C ASN A 392 -41.95 31.14 24.99
N LYS A 393 -40.71 31.33 24.55
CA LYS A 393 -39.77 30.27 24.20
C LYS A 393 -38.39 30.59 24.73
N VAL A 394 -37.78 29.61 25.39
CA VAL A 394 -36.35 29.63 25.75
C VAL A 394 -35.67 28.52 24.94
N SER A 395 -34.50 28.81 24.37
CA SER A 395 -33.76 27.86 23.56
C SER A 395 -32.27 27.81 23.88
N ILE A 396 -31.64 26.66 23.66
CA ILE A 396 -30.20 26.46 23.71
C ILE A 396 -29.77 25.82 22.40
N GLU A 397 -28.78 26.40 21.73
CA GLU A 397 -28.10 25.75 20.62
C GLU A 397 -26.82 25.07 21.11
N HIS A 398 -26.76 23.73 20.98
CA HIS A 398 -25.57 22.95 21.33
C HIS A 398 -25.29 21.88 20.27
N ASN A 399 -24.06 21.87 19.72
CA ASN A 399 -23.63 20.96 18.66
C ASN A 399 -24.58 20.92 17.45
N GLY A 400 -25.13 22.08 17.05
CA GLY A 400 -26.06 22.21 15.93
C GLY A 400 -27.48 21.69 16.21
N ARG A 401 -27.81 21.39 17.47
CA ARG A 401 -29.17 21.08 17.92
C ARG A 401 -29.74 22.23 18.71
N VAL A 402 -31.01 22.52 18.48
CA VAL A 402 -31.78 23.49 19.27
C VAL A 402 -32.63 22.71 20.26
N TYR A 403 -32.36 22.90 21.55
CA TYR A 403 -33.20 22.43 22.65
C TYR A 403 -34.10 23.59 23.05
N GLU A 404 -35.41 23.38 23.09
CA GLU A 404 -36.36 24.45 23.40
C GLU A 404 -37.41 24.00 24.41
N THR A 405 -37.82 24.96 25.23
CA THR A 405 -38.98 24.84 26.11
C THR A 405 -39.91 26.00 25.84
N ILE A 406 -41.21 25.69 25.80
CA ILE A 406 -42.27 26.63 25.46
C ILE A 406 -43.19 26.76 26.67
N PHE A 407 -43.51 28.00 27.02
CA PHE A 407 -44.46 28.37 28.06
C PHE A 407 -45.42 29.43 27.54
N HIS A 408 -46.33 29.91 28.37
CA HIS A 408 -47.28 30.95 28.04
C HIS A 408 -47.11 32.16 28.96
N VAL A 409 -47.00 33.37 28.39
CA VAL A 409 -46.97 34.63 29.14
C VAL A 409 -48.34 35.30 29.01
N ARG A 410 -49.08 35.39 30.12
CA ARG A 410 -50.40 36.02 30.18
C ARG A 410 -50.28 37.53 30.11
N ASN A 411 -50.92 38.14 29.12
CA ASN A 411 -51.13 39.58 29.06
C ASN A 411 -52.48 39.95 29.68
N ASN A 412 -52.51 40.15 31.00
CA ASN A 412 -53.73 40.54 31.71
C ASN A 412 -54.03 42.04 31.61
N LEU A 413 -53.26 42.83 30.84
CA LEU A 413 -53.37 44.28 30.82
C LEU A 413 -54.74 44.74 30.29
N ALA A 414 -55.28 44.06 29.27
CA ALA A 414 -56.64 44.29 28.78
C ALA A 414 -57.72 43.91 29.81
N LEU A 415 -57.51 42.82 30.55
CA LEU A 415 -58.41 42.35 31.60
C LEU A 415 -58.42 43.29 32.81
N TYR A 416 -57.26 43.81 33.21
CA TYR A 416 -57.14 44.83 34.25
C TYR A 416 -57.80 46.14 33.82
N VAL A 417 -57.62 46.57 32.58
CA VAL A 417 -58.26 47.78 32.03
C VAL A 417 -59.78 47.62 31.99
N LEU A 418 -60.29 46.47 31.53
CA LEU A 418 -61.72 46.17 31.54
C LEU A 418 -62.28 46.10 32.95
N PHE A 419 -61.56 45.46 33.88
CA PHE A 419 -61.97 45.40 35.28
C PHE A 419 -61.98 46.79 35.92
N SER A 420 -60.94 47.61 35.71
CA SER A 420 -60.90 48.98 36.22
C SER A 420 -61.99 49.86 35.61
N LEU A 421 -62.30 49.70 34.32
CA LEU A 421 -63.43 50.37 33.67
C LEU A 421 -64.76 49.92 34.28
N SER A 422 -64.93 48.61 34.51
CA SER A 422 -66.17 48.08 35.12
C SER A 422 -66.37 48.58 36.55
N VAL A 423 -65.31 48.65 37.35
CA VAL A 423 -65.33 49.21 38.71
C VAL A 423 -65.61 50.71 38.66
N PHE A 424 -65.00 51.45 37.74
CA PHE A 424 -65.25 52.87 37.54
C PHE A 424 -66.72 53.13 37.16
N VAL A 425 -67.28 52.36 36.23
CA VAL A 425 -68.70 52.46 35.84
C VAL A 425 -69.61 52.13 37.02
N ALA A 426 -69.31 51.07 37.80
CA ALA A 426 -70.10 50.70 38.97
C ALA A 426 -70.09 51.80 40.05
N ILE A 427 -68.91 52.40 40.33
CA ILE A 427 -68.79 53.52 41.26
C ILE A 427 -69.59 54.73 40.79
N ASN A 428 -69.45 55.11 39.51
CA ASN A 428 -70.21 56.23 38.94
C ASN A 428 -71.72 55.97 38.96
N TYR A 429 -72.16 54.74 38.68
CA TYR A 429 -73.56 54.36 38.77
C TYR A 429 -74.09 54.51 40.20
N VAL A 430 -73.34 54.06 41.20
CA VAL A 430 -73.71 54.22 42.62
C VAL A 430 -73.77 55.70 43.01
N ILE A 431 -72.80 56.51 42.58
CA ILE A 431 -72.80 57.97 42.84
C ILE A 431 -74.03 58.64 42.21
N VAL A 432 -74.33 58.34 40.94
CA VAL A 432 -75.52 58.88 40.24
C VAL A 432 -76.81 58.41 40.92
N ALA A 433 -76.89 57.14 41.35
CA ALA A 433 -78.05 56.61 42.06
C ALA A 433 -78.25 57.28 43.43
N LEU A 434 -77.16 57.54 44.16
CA LEU A 434 -77.19 58.28 45.43
C LEU A 434 -77.55 59.75 45.23
N LEU A 435 -76.99 60.43 44.21
CA LEU A 435 -77.36 61.80 43.85
C LEU A 435 -78.83 61.90 43.46
N LYS A 436 -79.36 60.96 42.65
CA LYS A 436 -80.79 60.89 42.33
C LYS A 436 -81.66 60.67 43.57
N LYS A 437 -81.23 59.79 44.48
CA LYS A 437 -82.00 59.45 45.69
C LYS A 437 -82.05 60.59 46.71
N TYR A 438 -80.95 61.32 46.89
CA TYR A 438 -80.86 62.32 47.96
C TYR A 438 -81.07 63.76 47.49
N TRP A 439 -80.74 64.10 46.24
CA TRP A 439 -80.72 65.49 45.77
C TRP A 439 -81.75 65.80 44.67
N GLY A 440 -82.60 64.83 44.31
CA GLY A 440 -83.81 65.10 43.52
C GLY A 440 -83.58 65.80 42.18
N VAL A 441 -82.46 65.53 41.50
CA VAL A 441 -82.23 66.08 40.15
C VAL A 441 -83.04 65.26 39.15
N LEU A 442 -84.12 65.88 38.66
CA LEU A 442 -84.95 65.47 37.52
C LEU A 442 -84.13 65.53 36.22
N ALA A 443 -84.28 64.46 35.43
CA ALA A 443 -83.85 64.26 34.04
C ALA A 443 -82.35 64.42 33.76
#